data_AF-A0A920HN18-F1
#
_entry.id   AF-A0A920HN18-F1
#
_cell.length_a   1.000
_cell.length_b   1.000
_cell.length_c   1.000
_cell.angle_alpha   90.00
_cell.angle_beta   90.00
_cell.angle_gamma   90.00
#
_symmetry.space_group_name_H-M   'P 1'
#
loop_
_entity.id
_entity.type
_entity.pdbx_description
1 polymer ?
#
loop_
_entity_poly.entity_id
_entity_poly.type
_entity_poly.pdbx_seq_one_letter_code
_entity_poly.pdbx_strand_id
1 'polypeptide(L)'
;MILNFLYVGLGGALGAVSRLGINEIFERISFNSFPLSTLLINVLGCFFIGLYLGINIPVKDSFYYFFIIGFLGSFTTMSGIHASNDN
;
A
#
# COMPACT_ATOMS: atom_id res chain seq x y z
N MET A 1 -18.22 14.24 5.08
CA MET A 1 -16.94 14.93 4.75
C MET A 1 -15.89 14.71 5.83
N ILE A 2 -16.12 15.11 7.11
CA ILE A 2 -15.14 14.88 8.20
C ILE A 2 -14.86 13.40 8.49
N LEU A 3 -15.89 12.55 8.50
CA LEU A 3 -15.73 11.10 8.73
C LEU A 3 -14.84 10.43 7.67
N ASN A 4 -14.89 10.89 6.43
CA ASN A 4 -14.08 10.32 5.34
C ASN A 4 -12.59 10.57 5.58
N PHE A 5 -12.21 11.75 6.09
CA PHE A 5 -10.82 12.01 6.48
C PHE A 5 -10.35 11.09 7.61
N LEU A 6 -11.23 10.79 8.56
CA LEU A 6 -10.92 9.88 9.66
C LEU A 6 -10.72 8.45 9.15
N TYR A 7 -11.55 7.99 8.20
CA TYR A 7 -11.38 6.72 7.51
C TYR A 7 -10.07 6.67 6.71
N VAL A 8 -9.75 7.71 5.94
CA VAL A 8 -8.46 7.79 5.21
C VAL A 8 -7.28 7.74 6.18
N GLY A 9 -7.35 8.48 7.29
CA GLY A 9 -6.29 8.50 8.30
C GLY A 9 -6.07 7.14 8.98
N LEU A 10 -7.15 6.47 9.39
CA LEU A 10 -7.07 5.13 9.99
C LEU A 10 -6.54 4.10 9.00
N GLY A 11 -7.08 4.09 7.77
CA GLY A 11 -6.60 3.21 6.71
C GLY A 11 -5.13 3.47 6.40
N GLY A 12 -4.75 4.74 6.27
CA GLY A 12 -3.38 5.14 5.96
C GLY A 12 -2.37 4.74 7.04
N ALA A 13 -2.72 4.91 8.32
CA ALA A 13 -1.88 4.46 9.43
C ALA A 13 -1.65 2.94 9.38
N LEU A 14 -2.71 2.16 9.16
CA LEU A 14 -2.61 0.71 9.03
C LEU A 14 -1.78 0.30 7.80
N GLY A 15 -2.01 0.95 6.65
CA GLY A 15 -1.26 0.67 5.41
C GLY A 15 0.23 0.96 5.56
N ALA A 16 0.58 2.07 6.20
CA ALA A 16 1.97 2.42 6.49
C ALA A 16 2.65 1.40 7.42
N VAL A 17 1.97 0.97 8.49
CA VAL A 17 2.49 -0.04 9.43
C VAL A 17 2.67 -1.39 8.74
N SER A 18 1.69 -1.84 7.94
CA SER A 18 1.81 -3.09 7.17
C SER A 18 2.98 -3.05 6.18
N ARG A 19 3.18 -1.91 5.50
CA ARG A 19 4.32 -1.71 4.60
C ARG A 19 5.65 -1.80 5.34
N LEU A 20 5.76 -1.14 6.49
CA LEU A 20 6.96 -1.19 7.33
C LEU A 20 7.26 -2.62 7.79
N GLY A 21 6.25 -3.36 8.27
CA GLY A 21 6.42 -4.74 8.69
C GLY A 21 6.93 -5.66 7.57
N ILE A 22 6.41 -5.52 6.35
CA ILE A 22 6.90 -6.31 5.19
C ILE A 22 8.34 -5.94 4.86
N ASN A 23 8.69 -4.65 4.89
CA ASN A 23 10.07 -4.21 4.68
C ASN A 23 11.03 -4.82 5.71
N GLU A 24 10.70 -4.80 7.00
CA GLU A 24 11.54 -5.40 8.05
C GLU A 24 11.69 -6.92 7.91
N ILE A 25 10.63 -7.62 7.51
CA ILE A 25 10.68 -9.08 7.26
C ILE A 25 11.64 -9.38 6.10
N PHE A 26 11.56 -8.60 5.02
CA PHE A 26 12.40 -8.80 3.84
C PHE A 26 13.85 -8.36 4.07
N GLU A 27 14.09 -7.34 4.87
CA GLU A 27 15.45 -6.94 5.29
C GLU A 27 16.18 -8.08 6.01
N ARG A 28 15.45 -8.88 6.79
CA ARG A 28 16.03 -10.04 7.50
C ARG A 28 16.27 -11.26 6.62
N ILE A 29 15.56 -11.38 5.49
CA ILE A 29 15.55 -12.57 4.63
C ILE A 29 16.41 -12.36 3.37
N SER A 30 16.52 -11.12 2.88
CA SER A 30 17.15 -10.81 1.60
C SER A 30 18.55 -10.23 1.80
N PHE A 31 19.57 -10.98 1.36
CA PHE A 31 20.96 -10.54 1.27
C PHE A 31 21.30 -9.80 -0.03
N ASN A 32 20.32 -9.65 -0.93
CA ASN A 32 20.53 -9.13 -2.28
C ASN A 32 20.03 -7.69 -2.39
N SER A 33 20.75 -6.83 -3.11
CA SER A 33 20.43 -5.40 -3.30
C SER A 33 19.13 -5.11 -4.08
N PHE A 34 18.33 -6.15 -4.37
CA PHE A 34 17.11 -6.00 -5.14
C PHE A 34 15.93 -5.63 -4.23
N PRO A 35 15.13 -4.58 -4.53
CA PRO A 35 14.05 -4.09 -3.68
C PRO A 35 12.79 -4.99 -3.73
N LEU A 36 12.96 -6.26 -3.37
CA LEU A 36 11.94 -7.31 -3.49
C LEU A 36 10.70 -7.00 -2.65
N SER A 37 10.88 -6.42 -1.47
CA SER A 37 9.80 -5.95 -0.61
C SER A 37 8.91 -4.92 -1.32
N THR A 38 9.54 -3.92 -1.97
CA THR A 38 8.82 -2.85 -2.67
C THR A 38 8.03 -3.37 -3.86
N LEU A 39 8.59 -4.34 -4.59
CA LEU A 39 7.87 -4.98 -5.69
C LEU A 39 6.64 -5.73 -5.17
N LEU A 40 6.79 -6.49 -4.08
CA LEU A 40 5.71 -7.28 -3.50
C LEU A 40 4.55 -6.41 -3.00
N ILE A 41 4.80 -5.35 -2.24
CA ILE A 41 3.74 -4.47 -1.74
C ILE A 41 2.98 -3.77 -2.87
N ASN A 42 3.66 -3.40 -3.96
CA ASN A 42 3.02 -2.75 -5.10
C ASN A 42 2.19 -3.74 -5.93
N VAL A 43 2.71 -4.96 -6.17
CA VAL A 43 1.93 -6.00 -6.87
C VAL A 43 0.69 -6.37 -6.08
N LEU A 44 0.80 -6.60 -4.77
CA LEU A 44 -0.34 -6.86 -3.91
C LEU A 44 -1.33 -5.69 -3.90
N GLY A 45 -0.82 -4.45 -3.79
CA GLY A 45 -1.66 -3.26 -3.81
C GLY A 45 -2.47 -3.13 -5.10
N CYS A 46 -1.81 -3.23 -6.26
CA CYS A 46 -2.46 -3.19 -7.56
C CYS A 46 -3.46 -4.33 -7.73
N PHE A 47 -3.14 -5.54 -7.24
CA PHE A 47 -4.07 -6.67 -7.26
C PHE A 47 -5.34 -6.37 -6.46
N PHE A 48 -5.23 -5.88 -5.23
CA PHE A 48 -6.41 -5.57 -4.42
C PHE A 48 -7.22 -4.39 -4.97
N ILE A 49 -6.58 -3.37 -5.52
CA ILE A 49 -7.26 -2.28 -6.21
C ILE A 49 -8.02 -2.82 -7.43
N GLY A 50 -7.37 -3.62 -8.28
CA GLY A 50 -7.98 -4.22 -9.46
C GLY A 50 -9.13 -5.16 -9.12
N LEU A 51 -8.97 -5.98 -8.08
CA LEU A 51 -10.01 -6.87 -7.56
C LEU A 51 -11.23 -6.08 -7.09
N TYR A 52 -11.01 -5.00 -6.33
CA TYR A 52 -12.08 -4.14 -5.85
C TYR A 52 -12.85 -3.49 -7.00
N LEU A 53 -12.14 -2.93 -7.98
CA LEU A 53 -12.73 -2.29 -9.16
C LEU A 53 -13.40 -3.29 -10.12
N GLY A 54 -12.96 -4.54 -10.15
CA GLY A 54 -13.55 -5.59 -10.98
C GLY A 54 -14.83 -6.17 -10.41
N ILE A 55 -14.98 -6.21 -9.08
CA ILE A 55 -16.16 -6.75 -8.40
C ILE A 55 -17.23 -5.68 -8.17
N ASN A 56 -16.82 -4.45 -7.88
CA ASN A 56 -17.72 -3.37 -7.49
C ASN A 56 -17.70 -2.23 -8.51
N ILE A 57 -18.88 -1.64 -8.74
CA ILE A 57 -18.95 -0.31 -9.34
C ILE A 57 -18.32 0.65 -8.33
N PRO A 58 -17.31 1.45 -8.68
CA PRO A 58 -16.60 2.29 -7.72
C PRO A 58 -17.54 3.36 -7.17
N VAL A 59 -18.04 3.14 -5.96
CA VAL A 59 -18.78 4.13 -5.18
C VAL A 59 -17.82 4.75 -4.17
N LYS A 60 -17.85 6.07 -4.03
CA LYS A 60 -17.03 6.80 -3.04
C LYS A 60 -17.63 6.67 -1.63
N ASP A 61 -17.76 5.45 -1.15
CA ASP A 61 -18.29 5.11 0.18
C ASP A 61 -17.19 5.09 1.24
N SER A 62 -17.57 4.88 2.51
CA SER A 62 -16.62 4.84 3.63
C SER A 62 -15.54 3.77 3.45
N PHE A 63 -15.90 2.63 2.84
CA PHE A 63 -14.95 1.56 2.55
C PHE A 63 -13.92 1.98 1.51
N TYR A 64 -14.33 2.68 0.44
CA TYR A 64 -13.42 3.24 -0.55
C TYR A 64 -12.41 4.22 0.07
N TYR A 65 -12.87 5.13 0.93
CA TYR A 65 -11.97 6.07 1.62
C TYR A 65 -11.01 5.37 2.59
N PHE A 66 -11.49 4.39 3.34
CA PHE A 66 -10.65 3.63 4.28
C PHE A 66 -9.64 2.72 3.57
N PHE A 67 -10.12 1.86 2.68
CA PHE A 67 -9.33 0.77 2.13
C PHE A 67 -8.56 1.17 0.87
N ILE A 68 -9.22 1.84 -0.09
CA ILE A 68 -8.58 2.21 -1.36
C ILE A 68 -7.70 3.44 -1.19
N ILE A 69 -8.27 4.54 -0.69
CA ILE A 69 -7.52 5.80 -0.54
C ILE A 69 -6.56 5.73 0.65
N GLY A 70 -7.03 5.29 1.82
CA GLY A 70 -6.23 5.21 3.04
C GLY A 70 -5.20 4.09 2.98
N PHE A 71 -5.66 2.84 3.16
CA PHE A 71 -4.80 1.67 3.33
C PHE A 71 -3.94 1.39 2.12
N LEU A 72 -4.54 1.09 0.95
CA LEU A 72 -3.81 0.75 -0.26
C LEU A 72 -2.94 1.90 -0.77
N GLY A 73 -3.42 3.14 -0.62
CA GLY A 73 -2.65 4.35 -0.95
C GLY A 73 -1.38 4.52 -0.10
N SER A 74 -1.41 4.17 1.19
CA SER A 74 -0.23 4.25 2.06
C SER A 74 0.63 2.98 2.06
N PHE A 75 0.01 1.83 1.75
CA PHE A 75 0.66 0.52 1.66
C PHE A 75 1.54 0.40 0.41
N THR A 76 1.10 0.97 -0.72
CA THR A 76 1.90 1.04 -1.95
C THR A 76 2.91 2.20 -1.89
N THR A 77 3.95 2.17 -2.72
CA THR A 77 4.92 3.28 -2.80
C THR A 77 5.51 3.42 -4.20
N MET A 78 5.57 4.65 -4.69
CA MET A 78 6.24 5.00 -5.94
C MET A 78 7.76 5.17 -5.76
N SER A 79 8.24 5.45 -4.54
CA SER A 79 9.65 5.85 -4.31
C SER A 79 10.62 4.68 -4.14
N GLY A 80 10.14 3.48 -3.77
CA GLY A 80 11.03 2.36 -3.44
C GLY A 80 11.79 1.77 -4.64
N ILE A 81 11.34 2.05 -5.87
CA ILE A 81 12.04 1.65 -7.10
C ILE A 81 13.20 2.61 -7.43
N HIS A 82 13.10 3.89 -7.04
CA HIS A 82 14.14 4.88 -7.33
C HIS A 82 15.29 4.85 -6.31
N ALA A 83 15.00 4.62 -5.02
CA ALA A 83 16.04 4.58 -3.99
C ALA A 83 17.05 3.43 -4.16
N SER A 84 16.71 2.38 -4.89
CA SER A 84 17.64 1.27 -5.20
C SER A 84 18.61 1.58 -6.35
N ASN A 85 18.44 2.70 -7.05
CA ASN A 85 19.20 3.05 -8.25
C ASN A 85 20.28 4.13 -8.01
N ASP A 86 20.42 4.59 -6.77
CA ASP A 86 21.49 5.50 -6.36
C ASP A 86 22.66 4.68 -5.79
N ASN A 87 23.41 4.01 -6.68
CA ASN A 87 24.78 3.52 -6.46
C ASN A 87 25.62 3.83 -7.69
#